data_AF-A0A5N7MXD4-F1
#
_entry.id   AF-A0A5N7MXD4-F1
#
_cell.length_a   1.000
_cell.length_b   1.000
_cell.length_c   1.000
_cell.angle_alpha   90.00
_cell.angle_beta   90.00
_cell.angle_gamma   90.00
#
_symmetry.space_group_name_H-M   'P 1'
#
loop_
_entity.id
_entity.type
_entity.pdbx_description
1 polymer ?
#
loop_
_entity_poly.entity_id
_entity_poly.type
_entity_poly.pdbx_seq_one_letter_code
_entity_poly.pdbx_strand_id
1 'polypeptide(L)'
;NGLVERFNGRVQREVLGITIYSHRDLETLLKGFNQAYNRRRQRVLKGRSPDEVVRSRLAAEPKLANRRYKPPDADALPPALQVIAHAKEVSHPDT
;
A
#
# COMPACT_ATOMS: atom_id res chain seq x y z
N ASN A 1 -3.45 -11.97 13.88
CA ASN A 1 -4.30 -11.05 13.07
C ASN A 1 -3.94 -11.05 11.58
N GLY A 2 -2.85 -11.70 11.13
CA GLY A 2 -2.57 -11.93 9.71
C GLY A 2 -2.37 -10.68 8.84
N LEU A 3 -2.03 -9.53 9.44
CA LEU A 3 -2.03 -8.24 8.74
C LEU A 3 -0.94 -8.16 7.67
N VAL A 4 0.26 -8.64 8.02
CA VAL A 4 1.44 -8.61 7.15
C VAL A 4 1.28 -9.61 6.01
N GLU A 5 0.82 -10.82 6.31
CA GLU A 5 0.62 -11.88 5.33
C GLU A 5 -0.44 -11.48 4.30
N ARG A 6 -1.53 -10.83 4.74
CA ARG A 6 -2.53 -10.28 3.83
C ARG A 6 -1.99 -9.13 3.00
N PHE A 7 -1.20 -8.24 3.59
CA PHE A 7 -0.58 -7.14 2.85
C PHE A 7 0.34 -7.69 1.75
N ASN A 8 1.22 -8.62 2.09
CA ASN A 8 2.13 -9.26 1.13
C ASN A 8 1.36 -9.97 0.02
N GLY A 9 0.32 -10.74 0.37
CA GLY A 9 -0.54 -11.41 -0.61
C GLY A 9 -1.37 -10.45 -1.47
N ARG A 10 -1.51 -9.18 -1.07
CA ARG A 10 -2.15 -8.13 -1.88
C ARG A 10 -1.14 -7.43 -2.79
N VAL A 11 0.05 -7.13 -2.28
CA VAL A 11 1.17 -6.64 -3.11
C VAL A 11 1.45 -7.59 -4.27
N GLN A 12 1.55 -8.89 -4.00
CA GLN A 12 1.80 -9.89 -5.05
C GLN A 12 0.71 -9.92 -6.13
N ARG A 13 -0.56 -9.75 -5.76
CA ARG A 13 -1.69 -9.85 -6.70
C ARG A 13 -2.01 -8.55 -7.42
N GLU A 14 -1.81 -7.41 -6.77
CA GLU A 14 -2.32 -6.12 -7.25
C GLU A 14 -1.20 -5.17 -7.73
N VAL A 15 0.02 -5.29 -7.18
CA VAL A 15 1.16 -4.45 -7.57
C VAL A 15 2.07 -5.20 -8.54
N LEU A 16 2.51 -6.41 -8.16
CA LEU A 16 3.46 -7.18 -8.98
C LEU A 16 2.83 -7.78 -10.25
N GLY A 17 1.50 -7.68 -10.40
CA GLY A 17 0.80 -8.01 -11.65
C GLY A 17 0.81 -6.88 -12.69
N ILE A 18 1.32 -5.68 -12.34
CA ILE A 18 1.43 -4.56 -13.27
C ILE A 18 2.78 -4.65 -13.98
N THR A 19 2.76 -4.71 -15.30
CA THR A 19 3.98 -4.64 -16.11
C THR A 19 4.58 -3.24 -15.98
N ILE A 20 5.77 -3.16 -15.39
CA ILE A 20 6.49 -1.92 -15.13
C ILE A 20 7.92 -2.03 -15.65
N TYR A 21 8.42 -0.93 -16.22
CA TYR A 21 9.71 -0.92 -16.92
C TYR A 21 10.86 -0.36 -16.07
N SER A 22 10.59 0.11 -14.84
CA SER A 22 11.62 0.68 -13.98
C SER A 22 11.45 0.36 -12.49
N HIS A 23 12.57 0.29 -11.79
CA HIS A 23 12.58 0.14 -10.32
C HIS A 23 11.93 1.33 -9.62
N ARG A 24 12.10 2.54 -10.16
CA ARG A 24 11.50 3.77 -9.62
C ARG A 24 9.97 3.71 -9.65
N ASP A 25 9.41 3.16 -10.73
CA ASP A 25 7.97 2.99 -10.85
C ASP A 25 7.46 1.94 -9.86
N LEU A 26 8.20 0.84 -9.67
CA LEU A 26 7.88 -0.14 -8.63
C LEU A 26 7.84 0.49 -7.24
N GLU A 27 8.88 1.26 -6.86
CA GLU A 27 8.90 1.94 -5.57
C GLU A 27 7.72 2.91 -5.41
N THR A 28 7.39 3.64 -6.47
CA THR A 28 6.28 4.60 -6.49
C THR A 28 4.94 3.89 -6.28
N LEU A 29 4.72 2.77 -6.99
CA LEU A 29 3.53 1.93 -6.81
C LEU A 29 3.44 1.36 -5.40
N LEU A 30 4.53 0.85 -4.84
CA LEU A 30 4.55 0.28 -3.50
C LEU A 30 4.22 1.34 -2.43
N LYS A 31 4.74 2.56 -2.56
CA LYS A 31 4.43 3.67 -1.65
C LYS A 31 2.95 4.05 -1.71
N GLY A 32 2.40 4.26 -2.91
CA GLY A 32 0.98 4.59 -3.09
C GLY A 32 0.04 3.45 -2.67
N PHE A 33 0.41 2.20 -2.98
CA PHE A 33 -0.35 1.02 -2.57
C PHE A 33 -0.38 0.87 -1.05
N ASN A 34 0.76 1.00 -0.38
CA ASN A 34 0.85 0.96 1.08
C ASN A 34 -0.06 2.03 1.72
N GLN A 35 -0.06 3.23 1.14
CA GLN A 35 -0.92 4.32 1.61
C GLN A 35 -2.40 3.99 1.45
N ALA A 36 -2.82 3.55 0.26
CA ALA A 36 -4.21 3.20 -0.02
C ALA A 36 -4.69 2.01 0.83
N TYR A 37 -3.87 0.97 0.95
CA TYR A 37 -4.19 -0.24 1.72
C TYR A 37 -4.40 0.07 3.20
N ASN A 38 -3.50 0.85 3.81
CA ASN A 38 -3.56 1.14 5.24
C ASN A 38 -4.67 2.12 5.64
N ARG A 39 -5.11 2.98 4.72
CA ARG A 39 -6.26 3.88 4.91
C ARG A 39 -7.61 3.21 4.65
N ARG A 40 -7.64 2.19 3.79
CA ARG A 40 -8.88 1.51 3.42
C ARG A 40 -9.46 0.70 4.58
N ARG A 41 -10.74 0.95 4.91
CA ARG A 41 -11.51 0.13 5.86
C ARG A 41 -11.66 -1.30 5.32
N GLN A 42 -11.40 -2.29 6.17
CA GLN A 42 -11.42 -3.70 5.79
C GLN A 42 -12.47 -4.47 6.60
N ARG A 43 -13.31 -5.26 5.91
CA ARG A 43 -14.37 -6.06 6.54
C ARG A 43 -13.82 -7.05 7.57
N VAL A 44 -12.68 -7.68 7.27
CA VAL A 44 -11.95 -8.58 8.17
C VAL A 44 -11.45 -7.90 9.46
N LEU A 45 -11.33 -6.57 9.44
CA LEU A 45 -10.97 -5.75 10.60
C LEU A 45 -12.20 -5.10 11.25
N LYS A 46 -13.39 -5.68 11.05
CA LYS A 46 -14.67 -5.15 11.55
C LYS A 46 -14.95 -3.73 11.06
N GLY A 47 -14.61 -3.45 9.80
CA GLY A 47 -14.83 -2.13 9.18
C GLY A 47 -13.78 -1.07 9.56
N ARG A 48 -12.72 -1.44 10.27
CA ARG A 48 -11.58 -0.54 10.54
C ARG A 48 -10.51 -0.64 9.47
N SER A 49 -9.73 0.42 9.30
CA SER A 49 -8.52 0.38 8.48
C SER A 49 -7.34 -0.23 9.25
N PRO A 50 -6.31 -0.75 8.55
CA PRO A 50 -5.07 -1.16 9.21
C PRO A 50 -4.45 -0.04 10.07
N ASP A 51 -4.45 1.21 9.60
CA ASP A 51 -3.94 2.35 10.36
C ASP A 51 -4.71 2.57 11.67
N GLU A 52 -6.05 2.50 11.63
CA GLU A 52 -6.88 2.60 12.83
C GLU A 52 -6.52 1.50 13.84
N VAL A 53 -6.36 0.25 13.36
CA VAL A 53 -6.01 -0.89 14.23
C VAL A 53 -4.65 -0.69 14.89
N VAL A 54 -3.63 -0.24 14.13
CA VAL A 54 -2.29 0.01 14.67
C VAL A 54 -2.32 1.18 15.66
N ARG A 55 -2.98 2.29 15.32
CA ARG A 55 -3.10 3.45 16.23
C ARG A 55 -3.80 3.09 17.53
N SER A 56 -4.92 2.36 17.49
CA SER A 56 -5.60 1.90 18.70
C SER A 56 -4.70 1.00 19.56
N ARG A 57 -3.91 0.12 18.94
CA ARG A 57 -2.97 -0.75 19.67
C ARG A 57 -1.83 0.03 20.32
N LEU A 58 -1.25 0.99 19.60
CA LEU A 58 -0.18 1.84 20.15
C LEU A 58 -0.69 2.76 21.27
N ALA A 59 -1.94 3.22 21.20
CA ALA A 59 -2.57 3.97 22.29
C ALA A 59 -2.78 3.11 23.54
N ALA A 60 -3.19 1.85 23.38
CA ALA A 60 -3.38 0.91 24.50
C ALA A 60 -2.05 0.41 25.09
N GLU A 61 -1.02 0.25 24.26
CA GLU A 61 0.30 -0.24 24.67
C GLU A 61 1.45 0.62 24.09
N PRO A 62 1.71 1.82 24.65
CA PRO A 62 2.69 2.76 24.10
C PRO A 62 4.11 2.21 23.98
N LYS A 63 4.48 1.22 24.82
CA LYS A 63 5.78 0.52 24.79
C LYS A 63 6.05 -0.23 23.48
N LEU A 64 5.02 -0.52 22.69
CA LEU A 64 5.15 -1.18 21.39
C LEU A 64 5.55 -0.21 20.27
N ALA A 65 5.57 1.10 20.53
CA ALA A 65 5.93 2.10 19.52
C ALA A 65 7.39 1.95 19.08
N ASN A 66 7.59 1.86 17.76
CA ASN A 66 8.92 1.88 17.16
C ASN A 66 9.43 3.33 17.06
N ARG A 67 10.45 3.69 17.84
CA ARG A 67 11.09 5.02 17.82
C ARG A 67 11.69 5.42 16.47
N ARG A 68 12.01 4.45 15.61
CA ARG A 68 12.57 4.67 14.27
C ARG A 68 11.49 4.70 13.18
N TYR A 69 10.21 4.62 13.55
CA TYR A 69 9.12 4.68 12.60
C TYR A 69 9.16 6.00 11.83
N LYS A 70 9.19 5.90 10.51
CA LYS A 70 9.02 7.04 9.60
C LYS A 70 7.59 7.00 9.08
N PRO A 71 6.80 8.07 9.25
CA PRO A 71 5.46 8.10 8.68
C PRO A 71 5.53 7.97 7.15
N PRO A 72 4.55 7.30 6.53
CA PRO A 72 4.48 7.23 5.08
C PRO A 72 4.20 8.62 4.51
N ASP A 73 4.73 8.86 3.31
CA ASP A 73 4.44 10.05 2.53
C ASP A 73 2.92 10.19 2.30
N ALA A 74 2.38 11.38 2.61
CA ALA A 74 0.95 11.69 2.49
C ALA A 74 0.50 11.90 1.05
N ASP A 75 1.44 12.16 0.14
CA ASP A 75 1.20 12.46 -1.27
C ASP A 75 1.68 11.33 -2.20
N ALA A 76 1.89 10.13 -1.64
CA ALA A 76 2.34 8.96 -2.40
C ALA A 76 1.31 8.40 -3.40
N LEU A 77 0.02 8.71 -3.25
CA LEU A 77 -1.03 8.13 -4.10
C LEU A 77 -1.10 8.76 -5.51
N PRO A 78 -1.14 10.09 -5.69
CA PRO A 78 -1.12 10.71 -7.01
C PRO A 78 -0.04 10.17 -7.98
N PRO A 79 1.26 10.10 -7.60
CA PRO A 79 2.28 9.58 -8.51
C PRO A 79 2.11 8.08 -8.80
N ALA A 80 1.61 7.29 -7.84
CA ALA A 80 1.32 5.88 -8.08
C ALA A 80 0.19 5.70 -9.10
N LEU A 81 -0.85 6.54 -9.06
CA LEU A 81 -1.93 6.51 -10.05
C LEU A 81 -1.44 6.88 -11.45
N GLN A 82 -0.48 7.82 -11.57
CA GLN A 82 0.15 8.15 -12.84
C GLN A 82 0.94 6.96 -13.41
N VAL A 83 1.74 6.28 -12.58
CA VAL A 83 2.46 5.06 -13.01
C VAL A 83 1.49 3.99 -13.50
N ILE A 84 0.36 3.78 -12.82
CA ILE A 84 -0.68 2.83 -13.27
C ILE A 84 -1.26 3.25 -14.62
N ALA A 85 -1.53 4.54 -14.83
CA ALA A 85 -2.07 5.05 -16.09
C ALA A 85 -1.09 4.80 -17.25
N HIS A 86 0.18 5.16 -17.06
CA HIS A 86 1.23 4.90 -18.06
C HIS A 86 1.40 3.42 -18.34
N ALA A 87 1.44 2.57 -17.30
CA ALA A 87 1.55 1.12 -17.47
C ALA A 87 0.41 0.56 -18.33
N LYS A 88 -0.81 1.10 -18.22
CA LYS A 88 -1.94 0.71 -19.07
C LYS A 88 -1.77 1.16 -20.52
N GLU A 89 -1.25 2.36 -20.76
CA GLU A 89 -1.01 2.89 -22.11
C GLU A 89 -0.04 1.99 -22.89
N VAL A 90 1.07 1.55 -22.29
CA VAL A 90 2.05 0.65 -22.93
C VAL A 90 1.61 -0.82 -23.03
N SER A 91 0.56 -1.24 -22.32
CA SER A 91 0.09 -2.64 -22.31
C SER A 91 -0.93 -2.98 -23.41
N HIS A 92 -1.18 -2.08 -24.36
CA HIS A 92 -2.07 -2.38 -25.48
C HIS A 92 -1.35 -3.35 -26.44
N PRO A 93 -2.00 -4.45 -26.86
CA PRO A 93 -1.45 -5.24 -27.96
C PRO A 93 -1.38 -4.33 -29.19
N ASP A 94 -0.24 -4.35 -29.89
CA ASP A 94 -0.22 -3.93 -31.29
C ASP A 94 -1.30 -4.77 -32.00
N THR A 95 -2.23 -4.08 -32.66
CA THR A 95 -3.38 -4.65 -33.40
C THR A 95 -3.08 -5.92 -34.17
#